data_AF-A0A7J4MEV9-F1
#
_entry.id   AF-A0A7J4MEV9-F1
#
_cell.length_a   1.000
_cell.length_b   1.000
_cell.length_c   1.000
_cell.angle_alpha   90.00
_cell.angle_beta   90.00
_cell.angle_gamma   90.00
#
_symmetry.space_group_name_H-M   'P 1'
#
loop_
_entity.id
_entity.type
_entity.pdbx_description
1 polymer ?
#
loop_
_entity_poly.entity_id
_entity_poly.type
_entity_poly.pdbx_seq_one_letter_code
_entity_poly.pdbx_strand_id
1 'polypeptide(L)'
;MSEWTFKNGISNKLVDADPRWISAIETALQSKATPLQSGYHVNTGAITKNGNIVIGSNHEMAITDTITHGEEAVIAAALEKYGMDDKIQVIAFAGLGGGEIPASCGNCRDALKQYTDVENLIMINAPKEGGEAVFVPGKVFFKDDFTKLSESPFQEYKEILHAQLADFMAYDIYSKKPNPNMYGAAIVCEDGDVFRGSFRGNVSYHPVLPISAAIGNLRDSRDYSKRFKVKCIVVASENHIPNVLYKDRQDALEFAEAMQALNGKKGKSLDVYLVSYSITKEYSHKIFHTDTNEWLPHAFSPSRLGLEDKMVEAYRNIL
;
A
#
# COMPACT_ATOMS: atom_id res chain seq x y z
N MET A 1 20.05 29.77 -3.01
CA MET A 1 19.66 28.35 -3.06
C MET A 1 19.28 27.98 -1.65
N SER A 2 18.17 27.28 -1.46
CA SER A 2 17.81 26.76 -0.15
C SER A 2 18.86 25.74 0.28
N GLU A 3 19.36 25.83 1.51
CA GLU A 3 20.33 24.85 2.02
C GLU A 3 19.57 23.70 2.69
N TRP A 4 19.88 22.46 2.29
CA TRP A 4 19.33 21.26 2.91
C TRP A 4 20.40 20.49 3.65
N THR A 5 20.04 20.02 4.85
CA THR A 5 20.77 18.98 5.57
C THR A 5 20.04 17.66 5.37
N PHE A 6 20.77 16.56 5.20
CA PHE A 6 20.18 15.27 4.91
C PHE A 6 20.25 14.35 6.12
N LYS A 7 19.12 13.75 6.46
CA LYS A 7 18.98 12.80 7.56
C LYS A 7 18.44 11.48 7.04
N ASN A 8 19.08 10.39 7.44
CA ASN A 8 18.57 9.05 7.18
C ASN A 8 17.36 8.79 8.08
N GLY A 9 16.17 8.64 7.50
CA GLY A 9 14.93 8.49 8.26
C GLY A 9 14.85 7.23 9.14
N ILE A 10 15.69 6.22 8.90
CA ILE A 10 15.70 4.97 9.68
C ILE A 10 16.65 5.07 10.88
N SER A 11 17.88 5.56 10.65
CA SER A 11 18.92 5.66 11.69
C SER A 11 18.95 7.01 12.41
N ASN A 12 18.21 8.01 11.92
CA ASN A 12 18.22 9.40 12.38
C ASN A 12 19.59 10.09 12.33
N LYS A 13 20.56 9.54 11.59
CA LYS A 13 21.90 10.13 11.41
C LYS A 13 21.91 11.11 10.24
N LEU A 14 22.67 12.19 10.40
CA LEU A 14 23.02 13.07 9.29
C LEU A 14 23.91 12.33 8.29
N VAL A 15 23.78 12.67 7.02
CA VAL A 15 24.59 12.12 5.92
C VAL A 15 24.99 13.24 4.97
N ASP A 16 26.05 12.99 4.20
CA ASP A 16 26.44 13.88 3.11
C ASP A 16 25.42 13.84 1.98
N ALA A 17 25.20 15.00 1.36
CA ALA A 17 24.27 15.13 0.24
C ALA A 17 24.85 14.49 -1.03
N ASP A 18 24.10 13.60 -1.67
CA ASP A 18 24.34 13.22 -3.07
C ASP A 18 23.78 14.34 -3.97
N PRO A 19 24.54 14.87 -4.95
CA PRO A 19 24.05 15.89 -5.87
C PRO A 19 22.73 15.53 -6.56
N ARG A 20 22.48 14.24 -6.83
CA ARG A 20 21.23 13.76 -7.42
C ARG A 20 20.04 13.98 -6.49
N TRP A 21 20.23 13.93 -5.18
CA TRP A 21 19.17 14.19 -4.21
C TRP A 21 18.75 15.65 -4.24
N ILE A 22 19.73 16.56 -4.30
CA ILE A 22 19.48 18.00 -4.43
C ILE A 22 18.73 18.27 -5.74
N SER A 23 19.20 17.72 -6.87
CA SER A 23 18.52 17.87 -8.16
C SER A 23 17.09 17.33 -8.15
N ALA A 24 16.83 16.21 -7.47
CA ALA A 24 15.47 15.68 -7.31
C ALA A 24 14.57 16.66 -6.53
N ILE A 25 15.04 17.23 -5.41
CA ILE A 25 14.31 18.21 -4.60
C ILE A 25 14.04 19.48 -5.40
N GLU A 26 15.06 20.04 -6.06
CA GLU A 26 14.92 21.25 -6.88
C GLU A 26 13.92 21.04 -8.02
N THR A 27 13.91 19.86 -8.63
CA THR A 27 12.94 19.47 -9.65
C THR A 27 11.53 19.37 -9.06
N ALA A 28 11.40 18.76 -7.88
CA ALA A 28 10.12 18.68 -7.17
C ALA A 28 9.55 20.08 -6.92
N LEU A 29 10.37 21.02 -6.46
CA LEU A 29 9.96 22.42 -6.21
C LEU A 29 9.51 23.18 -7.47
N GLN A 30 9.90 22.74 -8.66
CA GLN A 30 9.46 23.31 -9.93
C GLN A 30 8.14 22.72 -10.44
N SER A 31 7.73 21.56 -9.89
CA SER A 31 6.47 20.90 -10.28
C SER A 31 5.24 21.67 -9.78
N LYS A 32 4.08 21.37 -10.35
CA LYS A 32 2.83 22.11 -10.09
C LYS A 32 1.68 21.16 -9.87
N ALA A 33 1.50 20.75 -8.62
CA ALA A 33 0.34 19.98 -8.21
C ALA A 33 -0.98 20.74 -8.44
N THR A 34 -2.05 20.02 -8.79
CA THR A 34 -3.42 20.57 -8.89
C THR A 34 -4.42 19.68 -8.12
N PRO A 35 -4.37 19.66 -6.77
CA PRO A 35 -5.24 18.84 -5.95
C PRO A 35 -6.60 19.51 -5.73
N LEU A 36 -7.45 19.52 -6.76
CA LEU A 36 -8.75 20.23 -6.71
C LEU A 36 -9.72 19.66 -5.67
N GLN A 37 -9.56 18.39 -5.26
CA GLN A 37 -10.46 17.74 -4.32
C GLN A 37 -9.91 17.73 -2.89
N SER A 38 -8.65 17.33 -2.72
CA SER A 38 -8.03 17.15 -1.40
C SER A 38 -7.37 18.42 -0.87
N GLY A 39 -6.96 19.34 -1.75
CA GLY A 39 -6.07 20.46 -1.42
C GLY A 39 -4.65 20.03 -1.02
N TYR A 40 -4.32 18.75 -1.12
CA TYR A 40 -3.04 18.18 -0.70
C TYR A 40 -2.02 18.20 -1.84
N HIS A 41 -1.07 19.13 -1.79
CA HIS A 41 -0.14 19.42 -2.90
C HIS A 41 1.12 18.55 -2.83
N VAL A 42 1.15 17.47 -3.62
CA VAL A 42 2.29 16.57 -3.76
C VAL A 42 3.11 16.96 -4.99
N ASN A 43 4.16 17.74 -4.74
CA ASN A 43 5.14 18.12 -5.75
C ASN A 43 6.27 17.08 -5.80
N THR A 44 6.57 16.54 -6.97
CA THR A 44 7.47 15.39 -7.12
C THR A 44 8.55 15.62 -8.17
N GLY A 45 9.78 15.26 -7.82
CA GLY A 45 10.92 15.26 -8.72
C GLY A 45 11.60 13.90 -8.66
N ALA A 46 12.14 13.44 -9.77
CA ALA A 46 12.84 12.17 -9.82
C ALA A 46 14.10 12.24 -10.69
N ILE A 47 15.05 11.36 -10.37
CA ILE A 47 16.29 11.18 -11.12
C ILE A 47 16.39 9.70 -11.53
N THR A 48 16.65 9.48 -12.82
CA THR A 48 16.86 8.13 -13.37
C THR A 48 18.28 7.63 -13.10
N LYS A 49 18.52 6.35 -13.38
CA LYS A 49 19.83 5.71 -13.27
C LYS A 49 20.90 6.43 -14.11
N ASN A 50 20.55 6.91 -15.29
CA ASN A 50 21.47 7.66 -16.16
C ASN A 50 21.56 9.16 -15.79
N GLY A 51 20.92 9.59 -14.70
CA GLY A 51 20.95 10.98 -14.25
C GLY A 51 19.95 11.90 -14.93
N ASN A 52 18.97 11.36 -15.65
CA ASN A 52 17.94 12.19 -16.29
C ASN A 52 16.96 12.74 -15.24
N ILE A 53 16.58 14.00 -15.42
CA ILE A 53 15.63 14.71 -14.55
C ILE A 53 14.21 14.48 -15.02
N VAL A 54 13.32 14.11 -14.09
CA VAL A 54 11.91 13.87 -14.34
C VAL A 54 11.07 14.70 -13.38
N ILE A 55 10.12 15.46 -13.93
CA ILE A 55 9.21 16.32 -13.18
C ILE A 55 7.80 15.71 -13.17
N GLY A 56 7.13 15.74 -12.03
CA GLY A 56 5.76 15.25 -11.88
C GLY A 56 5.09 15.81 -10.63
N SER A 57 3.79 15.68 -10.54
CA SER A 57 3.03 16.14 -9.37
C SER A 57 1.66 15.49 -9.35
N ASN A 58 0.97 15.51 -8.21
CA ASN A 58 -0.40 15.01 -8.18
C ASN A 58 -1.37 15.94 -8.90
N HIS A 59 -2.31 15.34 -9.61
CA HIS A 59 -3.39 16.02 -10.31
C HIS A 59 -4.70 15.33 -10.01
N GLU A 60 -5.67 16.09 -9.51
CA GLU A 60 -7.00 15.59 -9.16
C GLU A 60 -8.06 16.28 -10.03
N MET A 61 -9.02 15.51 -10.52
CA MET A 61 -10.22 16.05 -11.15
C MET A 61 -11.30 16.22 -10.09
N ALA A 62 -11.91 17.40 -10.00
CA ALA A 62 -12.78 17.80 -8.90
C ALA A 62 -14.03 16.92 -8.64
N ILE A 63 -14.38 16.01 -9.55
CA ILE A 63 -15.62 15.21 -9.52
C ILE A 63 -15.42 13.72 -9.85
N THR A 64 -14.20 13.24 -10.04
CA THR A 64 -13.94 11.83 -10.41
C THR A 64 -12.83 11.22 -9.57
N ASP A 65 -12.81 9.88 -9.52
CA ASP A 65 -11.69 9.11 -8.96
C ASP A 65 -10.43 9.16 -9.85
N THR A 66 -10.39 10.05 -10.85
CA THR A 66 -9.23 10.26 -11.72
C THR A 66 -8.22 11.12 -10.98
N ILE A 67 -7.38 10.45 -10.21
CA ILE A 67 -6.28 11.05 -9.47
C ILE A 67 -4.98 10.45 -10.02
N THR A 68 -4.08 11.32 -10.47
CA THR A 68 -2.70 10.94 -10.74
C THR A 68 -1.87 11.29 -9.52
N HIS A 69 -1.16 10.33 -8.95
CA HIS A 69 -0.27 10.58 -7.82
C HIS A 69 1.08 11.13 -8.30
N GLY A 70 1.83 11.81 -7.42
CA GLY A 70 3.13 12.39 -7.77
C GLY A 70 4.13 11.36 -8.28
N GLU A 71 4.20 10.19 -7.62
CA GLU A 71 5.03 9.05 -8.00
C GLU A 71 4.64 8.49 -9.37
N GLU A 72 3.34 8.32 -9.62
CA GLU A 72 2.84 7.81 -10.90
C GLU A 72 3.12 8.78 -12.03
N ALA A 73 3.02 10.08 -11.79
CA ALA A 73 3.34 11.12 -12.76
C ALA A 73 4.82 11.06 -13.20
N VAL A 74 5.77 10.94 -12.24
CA VAL A 74 7.19 10.82 -12.59
C VAL A 74 7.50 9.47 -13.24
N ILE A 75 6.87 8.37 -12.81
CA ILE A 75 7.04 7.06 -13.45
C ILE A 75 6.57 7.13 -14.91
N ALA A 76 5.35 7.63 -15.16
CA ALA A 76 4.80 7.75 -16.51
C ALA A 76 5.70 8.62 -17.41
N ALA A 77 6.15 9.78 -16.92
CA ALA A 77 7.02 10.69 -17.66
C ALA A 77 8.40 10.07 -17.95
N ALA A 78 8.96 9.29 -17.01
CA ALA A 78 10.23 8.59 -17.21
C ALA A 78 10.10 7.50 -18.27
N LEU A 79 9.03 6.70 -18.19
CA LEU A 79 8.77 5.63 -19.16
C LEU A 79 8.56 6.16 -20.57
N GLU A 80 7.82 7.26 -20.71
CA GLU A 80 7.57 7.89 -22.01
C GLU A 80 8.87 8.42 -22.65
N LYS A 81 9.72 9.09 -21.86
CA LYS A 81 10.91 9.78 -22.38
C LYS A 81 12.15 8.90 -22.50
N TYR A 82 12.34 7.98 -21.56
CA TYR A 82 13.60 7.25 -21.38
C TYR A 82 13.42 5.73 -21.45
N GLY A 83 12.18 5.23 -21.43
CA GLY A 83 11.87 3.80 -21.52
C GLY A 83 12.15 3.01 -20.22
N MET A 84 11.89 1.70 -20.26
CA MET A 84 12.02 0.79 -19.10
C MET A 84 13.47 0.54 -18.66
N ASP A 85 14.45 0.81 -19.52
CA ASP A 85 15.86 0.50 -19.25
C ASP A 85 16.52 1.55 -18.36
N ASP A 86 16.01 2.79 -18.35
CA ASP A 86 16.52 3.90 -17.52
C ASP A 86 15.60 4.16 -16.32
N LYS A 87 15.58 3.20 -15.39
CA LYS A 87 14.73 3.23 -14.21
C LYS A 87 15.03 4.40 -13.28
N ILE A 88 13.99 4.87 -12.58
CA ILE A 88 14.12 5.87 -11.51
C ILE A 88 14.92 5.29 -10.33
N GLN A 89 15.87 6.08 -9.81
CA GLN A 89 16.69 5.77 -8.62
C GLN A 89 16.49 6.75 -7.47
N VAL A 90 15.99 7.97 -7.73
CA VAL A 90 15.69 8.95 -6.68
C VAL A 90 14.31 9.53 -6.95
N ILE A 91 13.48 9.61 -5.92
CA ILE A 91 12.22 10.35 -5.92
C ILE A 91 12.23 11.29 -4.72
N ALA A 92 11.93 12.56 -4.95
CA ALA A 92 11.79 13.57 -3.91
C ALA A 92 10.39 14.17 -3.93
N PHE A 93 9.83 14.34 -2.74
CA PHE A 93 8.63 15.11 -2.47
C PHE A 93 9.06 16.41 -1.80
N ALA A 94 8.58 17.55 -2.30
CA ALA A 94 8.99 18.85 -1.77
C ALA A 94 7.82 19.77 -1.45
N GLY A 95 7.88 20.41 -0.29
CA GLY A 95 6.85 21.35 0.18
C GLY A 95 5.73 20.72 1.02
N LEU A 96 5.80 19.42 1.29
CA LEU A 96 4.93 18.69 2.22
C LEU A 96 5.60 18.57 3.59
N GLY A 97 5.68 19.67 4.34
CA GLY A 97 6.44 19.69 5.59
C GLY A 97 7.90 19.25 5.39
N GLY A 98 8.63 19.01 6.47
CA GLY A 98 9.99 18.49 6.46
C GLY A 98 10.23 17.67 7.73
N GLY A 99 11.26 16.82 7.74
CA GLY A 99 11.61 16.03 8.93
C GLY A 99 10.86 14.70 9.11
N GLU A 100 9.98 14.33 8.18
CA GLU A 100 9.24 13.05 8.22
C GLU A 100 9.64 12.10 7.09
N ILE A 101 9.50 10.80 7.34
CA ILE A 101 9.69 9.77 6.32
C ILE A 101 8.62 9.94 5.22
N PRO A 102 9.00 9.92 3.93
CA PRO A 102 8.04 9.91 2.83
C PRO A 102 6.97 8.82 3.00
N ALA A 103 5.70 9.13 2.74
CA ALA A 103 4.60 8.18 2.88
C ALA A 103 3.88 7.99 1.55
N SER A 104 4.35 7.02 0.75
CA SER A 104 3.66 6.59 -0.48
C SER A 104 2.50 5.65 -0.18
N CYS A 105 1.36 5.87 -0.82
CA CYS A 105 0.19 5.00 -0.70
C CYS A 105 0.42 3.63 -1.38
N GLY A 106 -0.49 2.69 -1.13
CA GLY A 106 -0.43 1.34 -1.69
C GLY A 106 -0.32 1.30 -3.22
N ASN A 107 -1.10 2.12 -3.94
CA ASN A 107 -1.07 2.18 -5.40
C ASN A 107 0.32 2.58 -5.93
N CYS A 108 0.88 3.66 -5.37
CA CYS A 108 2.20 4.14 -5.76
C CYS A 108 3.27 3.10 -5.47
N ARG A 109 3.17 2.35 -4.38
CA ARG A 109 4.12 1.27 -4.08
C ARG A 109 4.07 0.13 -5.09
N ASP A 110 2.88 -0.28 -5.51
CA ASP A 110 2.73 -1.27 -6.57
C ASP A 110 3.39 -0.79 -7.88
N ALA A 111 3.17 0.48 -8.24
CA ALA A 111 3.82 1.10 -9.39
C ALA A 111 5.36 1.20 -9.23
N LEU A 112 5.83 1.63 -8.06
CA LEU A 112 7.26 1.72 -7.75
C LEU A 112 7.94 0.36 -7.85
N LYS A 113 7.34 -0.69 -7.28
CA LYS A 113 7.86 -2.06 -7.32
C LYS A 113 8.00 -2.57 -8.75
N GLN A 114 7.08 -2.20 -9.62
CA GLN A 114 7.08 -2.62 -11.01
C GLN A 114 8.07 -1.83 -11.89
N TYR A 115 8.15 -0.51 -11.71
CA TYR A 115 8.77 0.39 -12.68
C TYR A 115 10.07 1.06 -12.21
N THR A 116 10.49 0.84 -10.97
CA THR A 116 11.75 1.39 -10.44
C THR A 116 12.76 0.30 -10.11
N ASP A 117 13.96 0.71 -9.69
CA ASP A 117 14.98 -0.17 -9.14
C ASP A 117 14.89 -0.12 -7.61
N VAL A 118 13.95 -0.85 -7.01
CA VAL A 118 13.63 -0.79 -5.57
C VAL A 118 14.84 -0.97 -4.66
N GLU A 119 15.82 -1.80 -5.07
CA GLU A 119 17.04 -2.05 -4.30
C GLU A 119 17.93 -0.80 -4.18
N ASN A 120 17.93 0.03 -5.22
CA ASN A 120 18.74 1.25 -5.29
C ASN A 120 17.91 2.55 -5.19
N LEU A 121 16.58 2.43 -5.10
CA LEU A 121 15.67 3.56 -5.00
C LEU A 121 15.92 4.31 -3.69
N ILE A 122 15.92 5.64 -3.75
CA ILE A 122 15.93 6.55 -2.60
C ILE A 122 14.68 7.42 -2.68
N MET A 123 13.97 7.52 -1.56
CA MET A 123 12.80 8.39 -1.41
C MET A 123 13.13 9.52 -0.44
N ILE A 124 12.78 10.75 -0.79
CA ILE A 124 13.15 11.96 -0.04
C ILE A 124 11.91 12.79 0.24
N ASN A 125 11.76 13.29 1.46
CA ASN A 125 10.81 14.35 1.78
C ASN A 125 11.58 15.59 2.22
N ALA A 126 11.27 16.75 1.64
CA ALA A 126 12.01 17.98 1.89
C ALA A 126 11.08 19.20 2.07
N PRO A 127 11.40 20.09 3.02
CA PRO A 127 10.69 21.36 3.17
C PRO A 127 10.99 22.30 2.01
N LYS A 128 10.00 23.15 1.68
CA LYS A 128 10.08 24.11 0.57
C LYS A 128 11.21 25.12 0.73
N GLU A 129 11.39 25.65 1.94
CA GLU A 129 12.29 26.77 2.23
C GLU A 129 13.72 26.34 2.60
N GLY A 130 14.06 25.05 2.46
CA GLY A 130 15.31 24.51 3.00
C GLY A 130 15.16 23.96 4.42
N GLY A 131 16.22 23.34 4.94
CA GLY A 131 16.24 22.73 6.28
C GLY A 131 16.53 21.21 6.25
N GLU A 132 15.87 20.45 7.13
CA GLU A 132 16.09 19.00 7.23
C GLU A 132 15.30 18.23 6.16
N ALA A 133 16.00 17.65 5.19
CA ALA A 133 15.47 16.69 4.25
C ALA A 133 15.67 15.27 4.79
N VAL A 134 14.62 14.45 4.74
CA VAL A 134 14.66 13.06 5.20
C VAL A 134 14.70 12.14 3.99
N PHE A 135 15.74 11.34 3.89
CA PHE A 135 15.85 10.31 2.87
C PHE A 135 15.70 8.91 3.48
N VAL A 136 15.14 8.00 2.69
CA VAL A 136 14.89 6.61 3.08
C VAL A 136 15.13 5.67 1.89
N PRO A 137 15.85 4.55 2.05
CA PRO A 137 15.98 3.54 1.00
C PRO A 137 14.62 2.93 0.63
N GLY A 138 14.34 2.83 -0.67
CA GLY A 138 13.06 2.36 -1.21
C GLY A 138 12.64 0.99 -0.69
N LYS A 139 13.59 0.05 -0.57
CA LYS A 139 13.32 -1.30 -0.06
C LYS A 139 12.64 -1.37 1.30
N VAL A 140 12.78 -0.36 2.17
CA VAL A 140 12.15 -0.41 3.52
C VAL A 140 10.63 -0.23 3.47
N PHE A 141 10.09 0.25 2.35
CA PHE A 141 8.65 0.35 2.12
C PHE A 141 8.03 -0.99 1.71
N PHE A 142 8.85 -2.00 1.43
CA PHE A 142 8.42 -3.27 0.89
C PHE A 142 8.77 -4.40 1.86
N LYS A 143 7.75 -5.00 2.47
CA LYS A 143 7.89 -6.17 3.32
C LYS A 143 7.32 -7.38 2.58
N ASP A 144 8.17 -8.33 2.24
CA ASP A 144 7.76 -9.57 1.57
C ASP A 144 8.26 -10.84 2.30
N ASP A 145 8.94 -10.67 3.44
CA ASP A 145 9.38 -11.72 4.34
C ASP A 145 8.46 -11.85 5.56
N PHE A 146 7.92 -13.05 5.78
CA PHE A 146 6.91 -13.30 6.82
C PHE A 146 7.27 -14.50 7.68
N THR A 147 6.87 -14.45 8.94
CA THR A 147 7.15 -15.52 9.91
C THR A 147 6.33 -16.73 9.57
N LYS A 148 6.98 -17.83 9.18
CA LYS A 148 6.30 -19.11 8.98
C LYS A 148 5.91 -19.71 10.34
N LEU A 149 4.63 -20.09 10.47
CA LEU A 149 4.13 -20.77 11.67
C LEU A 149 4.41 -22.28 11.59
N SER A 150 4.72 -22.90 12.73
CA SER A 150 4.87 -24.35 12.87
C SER A 150 3.52 -25.07 12.97
N GLU A 151 2.50 -24.39 13.50
CA GLU A 151 1.16 -24.92 13.75
C GLU A 151 0.10 -23.93 13.26
N SER A 152 -1.09 -24.44 12.93
CA SER A 152 -2.22 -23.61 12.52
C SER A 152 -2.78 -22.83 13.72
N PRO A 153 -2.98 -21.50 13.60
CA PRO A 153 -3.66 -20.71 14.63
C PRO A 153 -5.19 -20.90 14.60
N PHE A 154 -5.70 -21.63 13.59
CA PHE A 154 -7.12 -21.90 13.42
C PHE A 154 -7.47 -23.26 14.00
N GLN A 155 -8.54 -23.29 14.79
CA GLN A 155 -9.11 -24.53 15.34
C GLN A 155 -9.79 -25.36 14.25
N GLU A 156 -10.41 -24.68 13.29
CA GLU A 156 -11.03 -25.29 12.12
C GLU A 156 -10.29 -24.85 10.85
N TYR A 157 -10.25 -25.68 9.82
CA TYR A 157 -9.69 -25.27 8.51
C TYR A 157 -10.69 -24.46 7.68
N LYS A 158 -11.84 -24.09 8.26
CA LYS A 158 -12.94 -23.40 7.57
C LYS A 158 -12.50 -22.01 7.09
N GLU A 159 -11.80 -21.25 7.92
CA GLU A 159 -11.30 -19.91 7.62
C GLU A 159 -10.38 -19.92 6.39
N ILE A 160 -9.47 -20.90 6.36
CA ILE A 160 -8.56 -21.13 5.24
C ILE A 160 -9.36 -21.54 4.00
N LEU A 161 -10.31 -22.46 4.13
CA LEU A 161 -11.14 -22.94 3.03
C LEU A 161 -11.90 -21.79 2.34
N HIS A 162 -12.43 -20.83 3.10
CA HIS A 162 -13.12 -19.67 2.53
C HIS A 162 -12.20 -18.79 1.67
N ALA A 163 -10.96 -18.56 2.11
CA ALA A 163 -9.96 -17.83 1.32
C ALA A 163 -9.52 -18.62 0.07
N GLN A 164 -9.34 -19.94 0.18
CA GLN A 164 -9.03 -20.82 -0.96
C GLN A 164 -10.14 -20.84 -2.01
N LEU A 165 -11.39 -20.96 -1.58
CA LEU A 165 -12.54 -20.90 -2.48
C LEU A 165 -12.60 -19.56 -3.20
N ALA A 166 -12.22 -18.47 -2.54
CA ALA A 166 -12.15 -17.16 -3.17
C ALA A 166 -11.02 -17.04 -4.21
N ASP A 167 -9.87 -17.67 -3.97
CA ASP A 167 -8.77 -17.76 -4.95
C ASP A 167 -9.23 -18.55 -6.19
N PHE A 168 -9.88 -19.71 -6.00
CA PHE A 168 -10.44 -20.49 -7.11
C PHE A 168 -11.51 -19.73 -7.92
N MET A 169 -12.23 -18.82 -7.28
CA MET A 169 -13.24 -17.96 -7.92
C MET A 169 -12.67 -16.67 -8.52
N ALA A 170 -11.37 -16.44 -8.41
CA ALA A 170 -10.71 -15.27 -8.98
C ALA A 170 -10.86 -15.26 -10.51
N TYR A 171 -11.13 -14.08 -11.06
CA TYR A 171 -11.32 -13.91 -12.49
C TYR A 171 -10.57 -12.68 -13.00
N ASP A 172 -9.64 -12.91 -13.91
CA ASP A 172 -8.88 -11.87 -14.62
C ASP A 172 -9.19 -11.96 -16.11
N ILE A 173 -9.91 -10.95 -16.59
CA ILE A 173 -10.33 -10.85 -17.99
C ILE A 173 -9.16 -10.64 -18.96
N TYR A 174 -8.01 -10.17 -18.48
CA TYR A 174 -6.88 -9.80 -19.32
C TYR A 174 -5.89 -10.96 -19.51
N SER A 175 -5.88 -11.91 -18.58
CA SER A 175 -4.94 -13.03 -18.61
C SER A 175 -5.48 -14.20 -19.44
N LYS A 176 -4.72 -14.62 -20.46
CA LYS A 176 -5.06 -15.81 -21.29
C LYS A 176 -4.97 -17.14 -20.53
N LYS A 177 -4.31 -17.13 -19.37
CA LYS A 177 -4.12 -18.25 -18.45
C LYS A 177 -4.43 -17.77 -17.04
N PRO A 178 -4.79 -18.66 -16.09
CA PRO A 178 -4.88 -18.29 -14.68
C PRO A 178 -3.60 -17.56 -14.26
N ASN A 179 -3.76 -16.35 -13.71
CA ASN A 179 -2.61 -15.56 -13.26
C ASN A 179 -2.05 -16.25 -12.02
N PRO A 180 -0.79 -16.74 -12.05
CA PRO A 180 -0.19 -17.47 -10.94
C PRO A 180 0.17 -16.57 -9.77
N ASN A 181 -0.28 -15.32 -9.73
CA ASN A 181 -0.18 -14.43 -8.57
C ASN A 181 -1.56 -14.10 -7.98
N MET A 182 -2.62 -14.79 -8.42
CA MET A 182 -3.94 -14.64 -7.82
C MET A 182 -3.94 -15.11 -6.37
N TYR A 183 -4.84 -14.52 -5.61
CA TYR A 183 -5.11 -14.89 -4.24
C TYR A 183 -6.58 -14.66 -3.94
N GLY A 184 -7.06 -15.33 -2.90
CA GLY A 184 -8.36 -15.08 -2.28
C GLY A 184 -8.17 -14.58 -0.87
N ALA A 185 -9.14 -13.83 -0.35
CA ALA A 185 -9.10 -13.33 1.01
C ALA A 185 -10.38 -13.67 1.78
N ALA A 186 -10.29 -13.68 3.09
CA ALA A 186 -11.40 -13.82 4.01
C ALA A 186 -11.21 -12.96 5.26
N ILE A 187 -12.26 -12.26 5.68
CA ILE A 187 -12.34 -11.63 7.00
C ILE A 187 -13.03 -12.60 7.95
N VAL A 188 -12.38 -12.89 9.08
CA VAL A 188 -12.87 -13.82 10.11
C VAL A 188 -13.32 -13.03 11.32
N CYS A 189 -14.55 -13.28 11.80
CA CYS A 189 -15.08 -12.69 13.02
C CYS A 189 -14.85 -13.58 14.25
N GLU A 190 -14.89 -13.00 15.45
CA GLU A 190 -14.72 -13.67 16.75
C GLU A 190 -15.76 -14.76 16.99
N ASP A 191 -16.95 -14.64 16.37
CA ASP A 191 -18.04 -15.62 16.45
C ASP A 191 -18.01 -16.69 15.34
N GLY A 192 -16.95 -16.72 14.53
CA GLY A 192 -16.73 -17.76 13.51
C GLY A 192 -17.39 -17.48 12.15
N ASP A 193 -18.02 -16.32 11.99
CA ASP A 193 -18.47 -15.85 10.67
C ASP A 193 -17.28 -15.49 9.77
N VAL A 194 -17.43 -15.77 8.48
CA VAL A 194 -16.37 -15.60 7.49
C VAL A 194 -16.91 -14.90 6.23
N PHE A 195 -16.30 -13.77 5.88
CA PHE A 195 -16.64 -12.98 4.70
C PHE A 195 -15.51 -13.09 3.69
N ARG A 196 -15.75 -13.81 2.59
CA ARG A 196 -14.74 -14.06 1.55
C ARG A 196 -14.72 -12.95 0.50
N GLY A 197 -13.60 -12.76 -0.17
CA GLY A 197 -13.46 -11.84 -1.31
C GLY A 197 -12.51 -12.40 -2.35
N SER A 198 -12.96 -12.40 -3.61
CA SER A 198 -12.20 -12.87 -4.77
C SER A 198 -11.80 -11.71 -5.68
N PHE A 199 -10.69 -11.89 -6.39
CA PHE A 199 -10.23 -10.94 -7.41
C PHE A 199 -11.23 -10.89 -8.57
N ARG A 200 -11.64 -9.69 -8.98
CA ARG A 200 -12.56 -9.47 -10.09
C ARG A 200 -12.02 -8.38 -11.01
N GLY A 201 -11.39 -8.80 -12.11
CA GLY A 201 -10.99 -7.92 -13.19
C GLY A 201 -12.20 -7.37 -13.95
N ASN A 202 -12.08 -6.13 -14.45
CA ASN A 202 -13.07 -5.52 -15.33
C ASN A 202 -12.38 -4.78 -16.47
N VAL A 203 -13.13 -4.53 -17.57
CA VAL A 203 -12.60 -3.93 -18.81
C VAL A 203 -12.14 -2.48 -18.64
N SER A 204 -12.51 -1.85 -17.53
CA SER A 204 -12.14 -0.49 -17.17
C SER A 204 -10.82 -0.42 -16.39
N TYR A 205 -10.12 -1.55 -16.20
CA TYR A 205 -8.85 -1.63 -15.47
C TYR A 205 -8.92 -1.23 -13.99
N HIS A 206 -10.11 -1.29 -13.38
CA HIS A 206 -10.33 -1.02 -11.95
C HIS A 206 -10.71 -2.31 -11.22
N PRO A 207 -9.80 -3.28 -11.07
CA PRO A 207 -10.14 -4.56 -10.48
C PRO A 207 -10.62 -4.40 -9.03
N VAL A 208 -11.54 -5.26 -8.60
CA VAL A 208 -11.84 -5.42 -7.18
C VAL A 208 -10.86 -6.44 -6.61
N LEU A 209 -10.03 -5.99 -5.67
CA LEU A 209 -9.02 -6.84 -5.03
C LEU A 209 -9.64 -7.72 -3.93
N PRO A 210 -9.06 -8.90 -3.64
CA PRO A 210 -9.62 -9.87 -2.71
C PRO A 210 -9.94 -9.34 -1.31
N ILE A 211 -9.03 -8.61 -0.64
CA ILE A 211 -9.27 -8.10 0.71
C ILE A 211 -10.34 -6.99 0.66
N SER A 212 -10.23 -6.08 -0.30
CA SER A 212 -11.24 -5.05 -0.58
C SER A 212 -12.65 -5.65 -0.77
N ALA A 213 -12.77 -6.73 -1.56
CA ALA A 213 -14.01 -7.47 -1.75
C ALA A 213 -14.53 -8.11 -0.45
N ALA A 214 -13.64 -8.67 0.37
CA ALA A 214 -13.99 -9.31 1.63
C ALA A 214 -14.51 -8.27 2.64
N ILE A 215 -13.87 -7.10 2.71
CA ILE A 215 -14.32 -5.94 3.49
C ILE A 215 -15.69 -5.47 3.01
N GLY A 216 -15.90 -5.35 1.69
CA GLY A 216 -17.20 -5.01 1.10
C GLY A 216 -18.31 -5.98 1.53
N ASN A 217 -18.07 -7.29 1.40
CA ASN A 217 -19.03 -8.32 1.81
C ASN A 217 -19.35 -8.29 3.31
N LEU A 218 -18.37 -7.99 4.17
CA LEU A 218 -18.62 -7.75 5.60
C LEU A 218 -19.48 -6.50 5.82
N ARG A 219 -19.17 -5.40 5.12
CA ARG A 219 -19.92 -4.13 5.24
C ARG A 219 -21.37 -4.28 4.79
N ASP A 220 -21.61 -5.07 3.75
CA ASP A 220 -22.95 -5.33 3.19
C ASP A 220 -23.74 -6.38 3.99
N SER A 221 -23.14 -6.98 5.02
CA SER A 221 -23.84 -7.88 5.92
C SER A 221 -24.94 -7.13 6.67
N ARG A 222 -26.09 -7.80 6.87
CA ARG A 222 -27.24 -7.22 7.58
C ARG A 222 -26.96 -6.97 9.06
N ASP A 223 -25.97 -7.66 9.63
CA ASP A 223 -25.57 -7.51 11.02
C ASP A 223 -24.35 -6.59 11.12
N TYR A 224 -24.62 -5.29 11.28
CA TYR A 224 -23.58 -4.27 11.45
C TYR A 224 -22.68 -4.52 12.66
N SER A 225 -23.12 -5.29 13.67
CA SER A 225 -22.31 -5.59 14.85
C SER A 225 -21.07 -6.43 14.51
N LYS A 226 -21.09 -7.16 13.38
CA LYS A 226 -19.98 -7.99 12.91
C LYS A 226 -18.72 -7.19 12.63
N ARG A 227 -18.89 -5.93 12.20
CA ARG A 227 -17.78 -5.00 11.97
C ARG A 227 -16.90 -4.94 13.22
N PHE A 228 -17.50 -4.85 14.40
CA PHE A 228 -16.79 -4.71 15.69
C PHE A 228 -16.12 -5.98 16.21
N LYS A 229 -16.40 -7.13 15.60
CA LYS A 229 -15.97 -8.45 16.05
C LYS A 229 -14.97 -9.09 15.11
N VAL A 230 -14.22 -8.30 14.33
CA VAL A 230 -13.23 -8.85 13.40
C VAL A 230 -12.03 -9.38 14.18
N LYS A 231 -11.70 -10.65 13.97
CA LYS A 231 -10.58 -11.37 14.60
C LYS A 231 -9.31 -11.27 13.78
N CYS A 232 -9.37 -11.57 12.48
CA CYS A 232 -8.19 -11.58 11.61
C CYS A 232 -8.57 -11.54 10.12
N ILE A 233 -7.56 -11.38 9.27
CA ILE A 233 -7.64 -11.52 7.82
C ILE A 233 -6.86 -12.79 7.42
N VAL A 234 -7.45 -13.61 6.55
CA VAL A 234 -6.78 -14.77 5.94
C VAL A 234 -6.66 -14.53 4.45
N VAL A 235 -5.47 -14.69 3.90
CA VAL A 235 -5.20 -14.60 2.47
C VAL A 235 -4.61 -15.90 1.99
N ALA A 236 -5.15 -16.49 0.93
CA ALA A 236 -4.73 -17.80 0.44
C ALA A 236 -4.35 -17.74 -1.04
N SER A 237 -3.36 -18.53 -1.42
CA SER A 237 -2.92 -18.68 -2.81
C SER A 237 -2.34 -20.07 -3.10
N GLU A 238 -2.57 -20.58 -4.31
CA GLU A 238 -2.13 -21.93 -4.70
C GLU A 238 -0.63 -22.01 -4.99
N ASN A 239 0.07 -22.91 -4.30
CA ASN A 239 1.47 -23.30 -4.49
C ASN A 239 2.54 -22.22 -4.21
N HIS A 240 2.17 -21.01 -3.82
CA HIS A 240 3.10 -19.97 -3.38
C HIS A 240 2.56 -19.14 -2.21
N ILE A 241 3.43 -18.35 -1.57
CA ILE A 241 2.99 -17.35 -0.58
C ILE A 241 2.19 -16.28 -1.33
N PRO A 242 1.00 -15.89 -0.87
CA PRO A 242 0.22 -14.83 -1.51
C PRO A 242 1.05 -13.56 -1.77
N ASN A 243 1.17 -13.17 -3.04
CA ASN A 243 1.80 -11.91 -3.44
C ASN A 243 0.77 -10.79 -3.47
N VAL A 244 0.38 -10.33 -2.29
CA VAL A 244 -0.70 -9.35 -2.13
C VAL A 244 -0.22 -7.97 -2.55
N LEU A 245 -1.00 -7.32 -3.40
CA LEU A 245 -0.75 -5.95 -3.88
C LEU A 245 -0.77 -4.97 -2.72
N TYR A 246 0.13 -3.99 -2.72
CA TYR A 246 0.25 -2.98 -1.68
C TYR A 246 -1.04 -2.14 -1.55
N LYS A 247 -1.79 -1.94 -2.64
CA LYS A 247 -3.15 -1.39 -2.57
C LYS A 247 -4.06 -2.21 -1.63
N ASP A 248 -4.09 -3.54 -1.77
CA ASP A 248 -4.99 -4.37 -0.96
C ASP A 248 -4.53 -4.45 0.51
N ARG A 249 -3.20 -4.36 0.74
CA ARG A 249 -2.63 -4.21 2.08
C ARG A 249 -3.03 -2.87 2.72
N GLN A 250 -3.08 -1.79 1.93
CA GLN A 250 -3.55 -0.48 2.36
C GLN A 250 -5.04 -0.52 2.73
N ASP A 251 -5.89 -1.13 1.90
CA ASP A 251 -7.30 -1.34 2.21
C ASP A 251 -7.48 -2.13 3.53
N ALA A 252 -6.61 -3.12 3.78
CA ALA A 252 -6.58 -3.88 5.04
C ALA A 252 -6.21 -3.01 6.26
N LEU A 253 -5.18 -2.17 6.13
CA LEU A 253 -4.73 -1.26 7.18
C LEU A 253 -5.81 -0.23 7.53
N GLU A 254 -6.37 0.45 6.52
CA GLU A 254 -7.41 1.46 6.74
C GLU A 254 -8.66 0.86 7.38
N PHE A 255 -9.02 -0.35 6.96
CA PHE A 255 -10.09 -1.11 7.60
C PHE A 255 -9.78 -1.42 9.07
N ALA A 256 -8.56 -1.87 9.39
CA ALA A 256 -8.15 -2.15 10.76
C ALA A 256 -8.16 -0.87 11.63
N GLU A 257 -7.62 0.25 11.11
CA GLU A 257 -7.61 1.54 11.80
C GLU A 257 -9.04 2.04 12.09
N ALA A 258 -9.92 2.00 11.09
CA ALA A 258 -11.33 2.37 11.27
C ALA A 258 -11.99 1.51 12.33
N MET A 259 -11.77 0.19 12.30
CA MET A 259 -12.37 -0.72 13.26
C MET A 259 -11.90 -0.49 14.68
N GLN A 260 -10.60 -0.24 14.86
CA GLN A 260 -10.01 0.02 16.15
C GLN A 260 -10.43 1.35 16.74
N ALA A 261 -10.53 2.38 15.90
CA ALA A 261 -11.02 3.69 16.31
C ALA A 261 -12.44 3.58 16.88
N LEU A 262 -13.30 2.77 16.25
CA LEU A 262 -14.66 2.53 16.73
C LEU A 262 -14.74 1.69 18.01
N ASN A 263 -13.84 0.72 18.16
CA ASN A 263 -13.80 -0.18 19.30
C ASN A 263 -13.00 0.36 20.51
N GLY A 264 -12.52 1.61 20.45
CA GLY A 264 -11.63 2.16 21.49
C GLY A 264 -10.29 1.41 21.61
N LYS A 265 -9.89 0.67 20.58
CA LYS A 265 -8.65 -0.13 20.50
C LYS A 265 -7.59 0.57 19.65
N LYS A 266 -7.51 1.91 19.70
CA LYS A 266 -6.63 2.72 18.84
C LYS A 266 -5.18 2.21 18.87
N GLY A 267 -4.57 2.06 17.70
CA GLY A 267 -3.16 1.71 17.55
C GLY A 267 -2.85 0.22 17.73
N LYS A 268 -3.86 -0.65 17.86
CA LYS A 268 -3.62 -2.09 17.75
C LYS A 268 -3.35 -2.44 16.28
N SER A 269 -2.90 -3.66 15.99
CA SER A 269 -2.87 -4.17 14.62
C SER A 269 -3.92 -5.27 14.47
N LEU A 270 -4.36 -5.54 13.25
CA LEU A 270 -5.18 -6.70 12.96
C LEU A 270 -4.28 -7.81 12.41
N ASP A 271 -4.42 -9.02 12.95
CA ASP A 271 -3.65 -10.18 12.49
C ASP A 271 -3.97 -10.51 11.02
N VAL A 272 -2.92 -10.83 10.27
CA VAL A 272 -3.00 -11.28 8.89
C VAL A 272 -2.27 -12.61 8.76
N TYR A 273 -2.99 -13.61 8.22
CA TYR A 273 -2.45 -14.93 7.95
C TYR A 273 -2.35 -15.17 6.45
N LEU A 274 -1.15 -15.42 5.95
CA LEU A 274 -0.89 -15.75 4.55
C LEU A 274 -0.77 -17.27 4.41
N VAL A 275 -1.55 -17.86 3.52
CA VAL A 275 -1.66 -19.31 3.38
C VAL A 275 -1.28 -19.72 1.96
N SER A 276 -0.19 -20.44 1.84
CA SER A 276 0.13 -21.19 0.62
C SER A 276 -0.50 -22.56 0.72
N TYR A 277 -1.28 -22.97 -0.29
CA TYR A 277 -1.93 -24.29 -0.30
C TYR A 277 -1.64 -25.08 -1.56
N SER A 278 -1.71 -26.41 -1.50
CA SER A 278 -1.56 -27.27 -2.69
C SER A 278 -2.72 -28.25 -2.81
N ILE A 279 -3.28 -28.37 -4.02
CA ILE A 279 -4.36 -29.32 -4.32
C ILE A 279 -3.80 -30.65 -4.87
N THR A 280 -2.58 -30.65 -5.41
CA THR A 280 -2.06 -31.74 -6.25
C THR A 280 -1.10 -32.71 -5.56
N LYS A 281 -0.51 -32.37 -4.41
CA LYS A 281 0.62 -33.11 -3.81
C LYS A 281 0.39 -33.53 -2.35
N GLU A 282 -0.83 -33.94 -2.02
CA GLU A 282 -1.37 -34.01 -0.66
C GLU A 282 -1.82 -32.61 -0.21
N TYR A 283 -3.10 -32.51 0.17
CA TYR A 283 -3.69 -31.27 0.62
C TYR A 283 -2.90 -30.76 1.83
N SER A 284 -2.14 -29.68 1.61
CA SER A 284 -1.19 -29.15 2.57
C SER A 284 -1.24 -27.63 2.59
N HIS A 285 -0.98 -27.06 3.76
CA HIS A 285 -0.91 -25.63 3.99
C HIS A 285 0.44 -25.24 4.56
N LYS A 286 0.98 -24.11 4.10
CA LYS A 286 2.05 -23.38 4.78
C LYS A 286 1.46 -22.04 5.20
N ILE A 287 1.45 -21.79 6.50
CA ILE A 287 0.87 -20.59 7.08
C ILE A 287 1.99 -19.66 7.52
N PHE A 288 1.84 -18.38 7.18
CA PHE A 288 2.72 -17.30 7.59
C PHE A 288 1.89 -16.25 8.33
N HIS A 289 2.52 -15.55 9.27
CA HIS A 289 1.89 -14.52 10.09
C HIS A 289 2.57 -13.17 9.88
N THR A 290 1.73 -12.13 9.90
CA THR A 290 2.08 -10.72 10.00
C THR A 290 0.86 -9.97 10.56
N ASP A 291 0.91 -8.64 10.58
CA ASP A 291 -0.23 -7.81 10.94
C ASP A 291 -0.36 -6.60 9.99
N THR A 292 -1.50 -5.90 10.04
CA THR A 292 -1.77 -4.78 9.12
C THR A 292 -0.74 -3.63 9.19
N ASN A 293 -0.05 -3.44 10.30
CA ASN A 293 0.94 -2.37 10.47
C ASN A 293 2.32 -2.81 9.95
N GLU A 294 2.73 -4.01 10.31
CA GLU A 294 3.99 -4.61 9.88
C GLU A 294 4.00 -4.86 8.37
N TRP A 295 2.86 -5.31 7.83
CA TRP A 295 2.72 -5.71 6.42
C TRP A 295 2.82 -4.53 5.43
N LEU A 296 2.56 -3.32 5.92
CA LEU A 296 2.64 -2.07 5.17
C LEU A 296 3.48 -1.03 5.91
N PRO A 297 4.82 -1.20 5.97
CA PRO A 297 5.68 -0.30 6.72
C PRO A 297 5.63 1.11 6.14
N HIS A 298 5.67 2.13 7.00
CA HIS A 298 5.63 3.53 6.57
C HIS A 298 4.38 3.94 5.76
N ALA A 299 3.23 3.30 6.00
CA ALA A 299 1.99 3.52 5.25
C ALA A 299 1.54 4.99 5.18
N PHE A 300 0.83 5.34 4.11
CA PHE A 300 0.00 6.54 4.05
C PHE A 300 -1.37 6.17 4.59
N SER A 301 -1.71 6.52 5.84
CA SER A 301 -2.97 6.09 6.46
C SER A 301 -3.68 7.23 7.20
N PRO A 302 -5.00 7.13 7.44
CA PRO A 302 -5.72 8.10 8.24
C PRO A 302 -5.07 8.39 9.60
N SER A 303 -4.55 7.37 10.29
CA SER A 303 -3.88 7.58 11.57
C SER A 303 -2.62 8.44 11.47
N ARG A 304 -1.84 8.26 10.40
CA ARG A 304 -0.65 9.08 10.15
C ARG A 304 -0.97 10.51 9.77
N LEU A 305 -2.14 10.74 9.20
CA LEU A 305 -2.62 12.05 8.82
C LEU A 305 -3.38 12.76 9.95
N GLY A 306 -3.51 12.13 11.13
CA GLY A 306 -4.27 12.69 12.25
C GLY A 306 -5.78 12.77 11.96
N LEU A 307 -6.31 11.87 11.13
CA LEU A 307 -7.70 11.86 10.67
C LEU A 307 -8.60 10.90 11.46
N GLU A 308 -8.12 10.30 12.56
CA GLU A 308 -8.86 9.28 13.28
C GLU A 308 -10.16 9.78 13.88
N ASP A 309 -10.17 11.00 14.44
CA ASP A 309 -11.38 11.58 15.03
C ASP A 309 -12.45 11.80 13.96
N LYS A 310 -12.05 12.24 12.77
CA LYS A 310 -12.96 12.39 11.62
C LYS A 310 -13.51 11.05 11.13
N MET A 311 -12.70 9.99 11.16
CA MET A 311 -13.18 8.64 10.86
C MET A 311 -14.27 8.21 11.86
N VAL A 312 -14.02 8.40 13.17
CA VAL A 312 -15.00 8.03 14.21
C VAL A 312 -16.30 8.82 14.03
N GLU A 313 -16.22 10.12 13.76
CA GLU A 313 -17.38 10.97 13.51
C GLU A 313 -18.21 10.47 12.31
N ALA A 314 -17.57 10.19 11.19
CA ALA A 314 -18.24 9.70 9.99
C ALA A 314 -19.00 8.39 10.23
N TYR A 315 -18.41 7.46 10.99
CA TYR A 315 -19.04 6.18 11.31
C TYR A 315 -20.16 6.28 12.34
N ARG A 316 -20.05 7.18 13.33
CA ARG A 316 -21.12 7.41 14.33
C ARG A 316 -22.39 7.96 13.70
N ASN A 317 -22.28 8.74 12.61
CA ASN A 317 -23.44 9.29 11.92
C ASN A 317 -24.21 8.25 11.07
N ILE A 318 -23.66 7.04 10.89
CA ILE A 318 -24.26 5.95 10.10
C ILE A 318 -24.97 4.90 10.98
N LEU A 319 -24.58 4.81 12.26
CA LEU A 319 -25.14 3.86 13.25
C LEU A 319 -26.35 4.45 13.97
#